data_AF-A0A4C1W0P7-F1
#
_entry.id   AF-A0A4C1W0P7-F1
#
_cell.length_a   1.000
_cell.length_b   1.000
_cell.length_c   1.000
_cell.angle_alpha   90.00
_cell.angle_beta   90.00
_cell.angle_gamma   90.00
#
_symmetry.space_group_name_H-M   'P 1'
#
loop_
_entity.id
_entity.type
_entity.pdbx_description
1 polymer ?
#
loop_
_entity_poly.entity_id
_entity_poly.type
_entity_poly.pdbx_seq_one_letter_code
_entity_poly.pdbx_strand_id
1 'polypeptide(L)'
;MGPPDGGRPNPTCKITDWKRVSTALEKIDTPPLNSIPDNICTTDEIDSAIGALTSHIRTVVKKCEREVPASSDRRKFPPDILELIIAKNRALRRASAYPIPEY
;
A
#
# COMPACT_ATOMS: atom_id res chain seq x y z
N MET A 1 -36.24 -17.19 -20.30
CA MET A 1 -35.42 -17.20 -19.06
C MET A 1 -33.97 -17.03 -19.47
N GLY A 2 -33.37 -15.86 -19.23
CA GLY A 2 -31.96 -15.60 -19.55
C GLY A 2 -31.02 -16.25 -18.53
N PRO A 3 -29.74 -16.44 -18.87
CA PRO A 3 -28.78 -17.04 -17.94
C PRO A 3 -28.68 -16.17 -16.68
N PRO A 4 -28.54 -16.76 -15.48
CA PRO A 4 -28.27 -15.98 -14.29
C PRO A 4 -26.98 -15.20 -14.52
N ASP A 5 -27.07 -13.89 -14.32
CA ASP A 5 -25.97 -12.94 -14.49
C ASP A 5 -24.75 -13.49 -13.74
N GLY A 6 -23.74 -13.91 -14.50
CA GLY A 6 -22.55 -14.55 -13.96
C GLY A 6 -21.80 -13.56 -13.10
N GLY A 7 -22.08 -13.55 -11.80
CA GLY A 7 -21.55 -12.60 -10.83
C GLY A 7 -20.05 -12.46 -10.97
N ARG A 8 -19.62 -11.33 -11.54
CA ARG A 8 -18.20 -11.03 -11.74
C ARG A 8 -17.55 -10.98 -10.35
N PRO A 9 -16.49 -11.75 -10.08
CA PRO A 9 -15.84 -11.73 -8.78
C PRO A 9 -15.38 -10.30 -8.50
N ASN A 10 -15.68 -9.81 -7.29
CA ASN A 10 -15.27 -8.48 -6.85
C ASN A 10 -13.75 -8.34 -7.07
N PRO A 11 -13.28 -7.26 -7.70
CA PRO A 11 -11.86 -7.08 -7.91
C PRO A 11 -11.17 -7.07 -6.53
N THR A 12 -10.11 -7.86 -6.38
CA THR A 12 -9.26 -7.86 -5.17
C THR A 12 -7.94 -7.16 -5.48
N CYS A 13 -7.43 -6.41 -4.52
CA CYS A 13 -6.12 -5.78 -4.59
C CYS A 13 -5.21 -6.37 -3.52
N LYS A 14 -3.93 -6.54 -3.84
CA LYS A 14 -2.92 -6.95 -2.87
C LYS A 14 -2.39 -5.71 -2.17
N ILE A 15 -2.51 -5.70 -0.85
CA ILE A 15 -1.96 -4.65 0.00
C ILE A 15 -0.93 -5.31 0.91
N THR A 16 0.24 -4.70 1.01
CA THR A 16 1.29 -5.14 1.94
C THR A 16 1.16 -4.35 3.24
N ASP A 17 1.08 -5.07 4.37
CA ASP A 17 1.16 -4.46 5.69
C ASP A 17 2.62 -4.13 6.02
N TRP A 18 3.02 -2.89 5.73
CA TRP A 18 4.38 -2.42 5.97
C TRP A 18 4.80 -2.43 7.45
N LYS A 19 3.84 -2.32 8.39
CA LYS A 19 4.15 -2.40 9.82
C LYS A 19 4.53 -3.82 10.20
N ARG A 20 3.79 -4.83 9.70
CA ARG A 20 4.17 -6.24 9.84
C ARG A 20 5.49 -6.57 9.16
N VAL A 21 5.77 -5.99 7.98
CA VAL A 21 7.07 -6.15 7.31
C VAL A 21 8.20 -5.65 8.21
N SER A 22 8.07 -4.46 8.81
CA SER A 22 9.08 -3.90 9.73
C SER A 22 9.34 -4.83 10.92
N THR A 23 8.29 -5.32 11.58
CA THR A 23 8.43 -6.23 12.73
C THR A 23 8.99 -7.59 12.32
N ALA A 24 8.71 -8.07 11.11
CA ALA A 24 9.24 -9.33 10.61
C ALA A 24 10.72 -9.22 10.25
N LEU A 25 11.18 -8.07 9.74
CA LEU A 25 12.59 -7.81 9.43
C LEU A 25 13.44 -7.55 10.68
N GLU A 26 12.85 -7.03 11.76
CA GLU A 26 13.52 -6.85 13.05
C GLU A 26 13.92 -8.20 13.70
N LYS A 27 13.26 -9.30 13.30
CA LYS A 27 13.61 -10.65 13.74
C LYS A 27 14.77 -11.19 12.92
N ILE A 28 15.97 -11.12 13.50
CA ILE A 28 17.25 -11.50 12.87
C ILE A 28 17.44 -13.04 12.82
N ASP A 29 16.71 -13.79 13.66
CA ASP A 29 16.80 -15.27 13.73
C ASP A 29 16.08 -15.97 12.57
N THR A 30 16.54 -15.73 11.33
CA THR A 30 16.04 -16.45 10.16
C THR A 30 17.14 -17.23 9.44
N PRO A 31 16.92 -18.54 9.17
CA PRO A 31 17.89 -19.41 8.50
C PRO A 31 18.53 -18.88 7.20
N PRO A 32 17.85 -18.11 6.33
CA PRO A 32 18.43 -17.63 5.08
C PRO A 32 19.54 -16.57 5.24
N LEU A 33 19.58 -15.87 6.37
CA LEU A 33 20.60 -14.85 6.64
C LEU A 33 21.84 -15.43 7.33
N ASN A 34 21.70 -16.60 7.97
CA ASN A 34 22.80 -17.30 8.62
C ASN A 34 23.84 -17.89 7.65
N SER A 35 23.53 -17.92 6.35
CA SER A 35 24.47 -18.34 5.31
C SER A 35 25.32 -17.19 4.75
N ILE A 36 25.09 -15.95 5.20
CA ILE A 36 25.87 -14.79 4.78
C ILE A 36 27.10 -14.69 5.72
N PRO A 37 28.33 -14.73 5.20
CA PRO A 37 29.52 -14.60 6.03
C PRO A 37 29.67 -13.17 6.56
N ASP A 38 30.19 -13.03 7.77
CA ASP A 38 30.43 -11.72 8.40
C ASP A 38 31.46 -10.88 7.64
N ASN A 39 32.38 -11.54 6.91
CA ASN A 39 33.37 -10.90 6.07
C ASN A 39 33.11 -11.25 4.61
N ILE A 40 32.82 -10.24 3.79
CA ILE A 40 32.56 -10.38 2.36
C ILE A 40 33.76 -9.78 1.62
N CYS A 41 34.57 -10.64 1.00
CA CYS A 41 35.81 -10.23 0.33
C CYS A 41 35.75 -10.43 -1.18
N THR A 42 35.04 -11.44 -1.65
CA THR A 42 34.98 -11.82 -3.06
C THR A 42 33.70 -11.34 -3.73
N THR A 43 33.74 -11.16 -5.05
CA THR A 43 32.56 -10.80 -5.84
C THR A 43 31.47 -11.87 -5.76
N ASP A 44 31.84 -13.15 -5.74
CA ASP A 44 30.88 -14.25 -5.63
C ASP A 44 30.14 -14.25 -4.28
N GLU A 45 30.81 -13.87 -3.19
CA GLU A 45 30.20 -13.67 -1.87
C GLU A 45 29.27 -12.45 -1.85
N ILE A 46 29.63 -11.37 -2.55
CA ILE A 46 28.77 -10.19 -2.72
C ILE A 46 27.48 -10.60 -3.42
N ASP A 47 27.58 -11.28 -4.56
CA ASP A 47 26.42 -11.71 -5.34
C ASP A 47 25.55 -12.69 -4.55
N SER A 48 26.17 -13.61 -3.82
CA SER A 48 25.48 -14.56 -2.94
C SER A 48 24.75 -13.86 -1.80
N ALA A 49 25.37 -12.88 -1.15
CA ALA A 49 24.76 -12.11 -0.06
C ALA A 49 23.58 -11.26 -0.55
N ILE A 50 23.73 -10.60 -1.70
CA ILE A 50 22.63 -9.85 -2.36
C ILE A 50 21.47 -10.79 -2.68
N GLY A 51 21.76 -11.98 -3.22
CA GLY A 51 20.76 -12.99 -3.52
C GLY A 51 19.99 -13.46 -2.28
N ALA A 52 20.72 -13.79 -1.21
CA ALA A 52 20.15 -14.23 0.06
C ALA A 52 19.25 -13.16 0.69
N LEU A 53 19.72 -11.90 0.77
CA LEU A 53 18.96 -10.79 1.31
C LEU A 53 17.70 -10.50 0.48
N THR A 54 17.83 -10.48 -0.84
CA THR A 54 16.71 -10.23 -1.77
C THR A 54 15.63 -11.30 -1.63
N SER A 55 16.04 -12.58 -1.54
CA SER A 55 15.13 -13.71 -1.34
C SER A 55 14.38 -13.61 -0.01
N HIS A 56 15.11 -13.24 1.05
CA HIS A 56 14.52 -13.05 2.37
C HIS A 56 13.48 -11.91 2.38
N ILE A 57 13.83 -10.72 1.89
CA ILE A 57 12.92 -9.57 1.82
C ILE A 57 11.68 -9.92 0.99
N ARG A 58 11.87 -10.55 -0.18
CA ARG A 58 10.74 -11.01 -1.03
C ARG A 58 9.81 -11.94 -0.27
N THR A 59 10.36 -12.86 0.52
CA THR A 59 9.58 -13.80 1.32
C THR A 59 8.80 -13.10 2.43
N VAL A 60 9.43 -12.15 3.14
CA VAL A 60 8.79 -11.37 4.20
C VAL A 60 7.65 -10.52 3.64
N VAL A 61 7.90 -9.79 2.55
CA VAL A 61 6.88 -8.98 1.86
C VAL A 61 5.70 -9.86 1.45
N LYS A 62 5.95 -10.99 0.80
CA LYS A 62 4.91 -11.93 0.38
C LYS A 62 4.09 -12.50 1.54
N LYS A 63 4.71 -12.77 2.70
CA LYS A 63 4.00 -13.21 3.92
C LYS A 63 3.15 -12.10 4.55
N CYS A 64 3.50 -10.84 4.31
CA CYS A 64 2.79 -9.66 4.82
C CYS A 64 1.78 -9.09 3.83
N GLU A 65 1.71 -9.63 2.61
CA GLU A 65 0.63 -9.35 1.67
C GLU A 65 -0.69 -9.90 2.20
N ARG A 66 -1.75 -9.13 1.98
CA ARG A 66 -3.13 -9.54 2.20
C ARG A 66 -3.96 -9.12 0.99
N GLU A 67 -4.87 -9.99 0.60
CA GLU A 67 -5.91 -9.65 -0.36
C GLU A 67 -7.03 -8.88 0.35
N VAL A 68 -7.26 -7.68 -0.14
CA VAL A 68 -8.35 -6.80 0.30
C VAL A 68 -9.27 -6.64 -0.91
N PRO A 69 -10.60 -6.55 -0.72
CA PRO A 69 -11.47 -6.12 -1.81
C PRO A 69 -10.88 -4.83 -2.38
N ALA A 70 -10.49 -4.84 -3.66
CA ALA A 70 -10.17 -3.60 -4.35
C ALA A 70 -11.45 -2.80 -4.22
N SER A 71 -11.40 -1.68 -3.52
CA SER A 71 -12.58 -0.92 -3.17
C SER A 71 -13.25 -0.44 -4.45
N SER A 72 -14.09 -1.29 -5.03
CA SER A 72 -15.10 -0.94 -6.02
C SER A 72 -16.33 -0.40 -5.31
N ASP A 73 -16.09 0.32 -4.22
CA ASP A 73 -16.96 1.39 -3.80
C ASP A 73 -16.13 2.65 -3.95
N ARG A 74 -16.24 3.24 -5.14
CA ARG A 74 -16.39 4.69 -5.19
C ARG A 74 -17.55 4.97 -4.24
N ARG A 75 -17.27 5.16 -2.95
CA ARG A 75 -18.25 5.55 -1.95
C ARG A 75 -18.94 6.76 -2.55
N LYS A 76 -20.12 6.57 -3.12
CA LYS A 76 -21.03 7.66 -3.39
C LYS A 76 -21.29 8.19 -2.01
N PHE A 77 -20.64 9.30 -1.69
CA PHE A 77 -21.01 10.05 -0.51
C PHE A 77 -22.53 10.20 -0.59
N PRO A 78 -23.26 9.95 0.52
CA PRO A 78 -24.68 10.25 0.53
C PRO A 78 -24.87 11.72 0.08
N PRO A 79 -26.00 12.04 -0.56
CA PRO A 79 -26.18 13.30 -1.27
C PRO A 79 -25.86 14.55 -0.44
N ASP A 80 -26.12 14.48 0.87
CA ASP A 80 -25.84 15.50 1.88
C ASP A 80 -24.34 15.85 2.02
N ILE A 81 -23.45 14.85 2.08
CA ILE A 81 -22.01 15.08 2.19
C ILE A 81 -21.46 15.67 0.88
N LEU A 82 -22.01 15.24 -0.26
CA LEU A 82 -21.65 15.75 -1.59
C LEU A 82 -22.06 17.23 -1.74
N GLU A 83 -23.27 17.57 -1.29
CA GLU A 83 -23.78 18.93 -1.25
C GLU A 83 -22.95 19.84 -0.35
N LEU A 84 -22.53 19.35 0.82
CA LEU A 84 -21.66 20.09 1.74
C LEU A 84 -20.28 20.41 1.12
N ILE A 85 -19.67 19.44 0.42
CA ILE A 85 -18.38 19.65 -0.27
C ILE A 85 -18.54 20.70 -1.38
N ILE A 86 -19.62 20.65 -2.16
CA ILE A 86 -19.91 21.63 -3.20
C ILE A 86 -20.11 23.02 -2.60
N ALA A 87 -20.89 23.14 -1.53
CA ALA A 87 -21.15 24.41 -0.84
C ALA A 87 -19.86 25.03 -0.29
N LYS A 88 -19.02 24.24 0.37
CA LYS A 88 -17.71 24.68 0.89
C LYS A 88 -16.81 25.19 -0.23
N ASN A 89 -16.71 24.44 -1.33
CA ASN A 89 -15.88 24.83 -2.48
C ASN A 89 -16.39 26.08 -3.21
N ARG A 90 -17.71 26.37 -3.14
CA ARG A 90 -18.28 27.63 -3.63
C ARG A 90 -17.95 28.80 -2.70
N ALA A 91 -18.05 28.60 -1.39
CA ALA A 91 -17.72 29.62 -0.40
C ALA A 91 -16.25 30.04 -0.49
N LEU A 92 -15.34 29.07 -0.59
CA LEU A 92 -13.90 29.34 -0.71
C LEU A 92 -13.57 30.16 -1.97
N ARG A 93 -14.17 29.84 -3.11
CA ARG A 93 -14.00 30.59 -4.36
C ARG A 93 -14.55 32.02 -4.30
N ARG A 94 -15.61 32.24 -3.52
CA ARG A 94 -16.13 33.60 -3.25
C ARG A 94 -15.23 34.37 -2.31
N ALA A 95 -14.71 33.72 -1.26
CA ALA A 95 -13.77 34.34 -0.33
C ALA A 95 -12.48 34.76 -1.04
N SER A 96 -11.96 33.93 -1.95
CA SER A 96 -10.77 34.28 -2.76
C SER A 96 -11.01 35.40 -3.77
N ALA A 97 -12.26 35.80 -4.03
CA ALA A 97 -12.58 36.90 -4.93
C ALA A 97 -12.47 38.28 -4.25
N TYR A 98 -12.29 38.32 -2.92
CA TYR A 98 -12.05 39.53 -2.16
C TYR A 98 -10.59 39.56 -1.67
N PRO A 99 -9.85 40.67 -1.88
CA PRO A 99 -8.53 40.83 -1.31
C PRO A 99 -8.61 40.81 0.22
N ILE A 100 -7.68 40.11 0.87
CA ILE A 100 -7.51 40.18 2.32
C ILE A 100 -7.02 41.60 2.63
N PRO A 101 -7.71 42.39 3.48
CA PRO A 101 -7.25 43.73 3.83
C PRO A 101 -5.88 43.66 4.49
N GLU A 102 -4.88 44.29 3.87
CA GLU A 102 -3.59 44.55 4.51
C GLU A 102 -3.81 45.63 5.57
N TYR A 103 -3.38 45.36 6.81
CA TYR A 103 -3.44 46.28 7.95
C TYR A 103 -2.07 46.89 8.19
#